data_AF-A0A945UFN4-F1
#
_entry.id   AF-A0A945UFN4-F1
#
_cell.length_a   1.000
_cell.length_b   1.000
_cell.length_c   1.000
_cell.angle_alpha   90.00
_cell.angle_beta   90.00
_cell.angle_gamma   90.00
#
_symmetry.space_group_name_H-M   'P 1'
#
loop_
_entity.id
_entity.type
_entity.pdbx_description
1 polymer ?
#
loop_
_entity_poly.entity_id
_entity_poly.type
_entity_poly.pdbx_seq_one_letter_code
_entity_poly.pdbx_strand_id
1 'polypeptide(L)' 'MNANADADTRTARTLPAEGENGLYSQSWFPICLSEELTEDAIVGRAFLGGRVIAFRDENGEACVTSAYCAHLGVDLKC' A
#
# COMPACT_ATOMS: atom_id res chain seq x y z
N MET A 1 -42.80 7.12 -31.20
CA MET A 1 -41.37 7.46 -31.37
C MET A 1 -41.19 8.78 -30.64
N ASN A 2 -40.54 8.82 -29.47
CA ASN A 2 -39.10 9.06 -29.36
C ASN A 2 -38.58 8.40 -28.07
N ALA A 3 -37.58 7.52 -28.23
CA ALA A 3 -36.77 7.05 -27.12
C ALA A 3 -35.93 8.23 -26.63
N ASN A 4 -36.00 8.55 -25.34
CA ASN A 4 -34.93 9.30 -24.70
C ASN A 4 -34.37 8.44 -23.58
N ALA A 5 -33.08 8.16 -23.73
CA ALA A 5 -32.38 7.05 -23.15
C ALA A 5 -32.46 7.02 -21.62
N ASP A 6 -32.69 5.82 -21.11
CA ASP A 6 -32.37 5.40 -19.76
C ASP A 6 -30.90 5.75 -19.50
N ALA A 7 -30.67 6.87 -18.80
CA ALA A 7 -29.33 7.29 -18.43
C ALA A 7 -28.85 6.33 -17.34
N ASP A 8 -28.18 5.26 -17.76
CA ASP A 8 -27.36 4.35 -16.95
C ASP A 8 -26.26 5.16 -16.25
N THR A 9 -26.68 5.90 -15.23
CA THR A 9 -25.80 6.64 -14.34
C THR A 9 -25.33 5.61 -13.34
N ARG A 10 -24.37 4.77 -13.75
CA ARG A 10 -23.36 4.28 -12.81
C ARG A 10 -22.62 5.53 -12.35
N THR A 11 -23.21 6.26 -11.42
CA THR A 11 -22.54 7.29 -10.65
C THR A 11 -21.37 6.55 -10.05
N ALA A 12 -20.20 6.68 -10.66
CA ALA A 12 -18.96 6.22 -10.06
C ALA A 12 -18.89 7.05 -8.78
N ARG A 13 -19.33 6.46 -7.68
CA ARG A 13 -19.24 7.09 -6.38
C ARG A 13 -17.75 7.28 -6.18
N THR A 14 -17.30 8.53 -6.32
CA THR A 14 -15.90 8.87 -6.09
C THR A 14 -15.62 8.49 -4.65
N LEU A 15 -14.93 7.37 -4.45
CA LEU A 15 -14.42 7.01 -3.15
C LEU A 15 -13.32 8.03 -2.83
N PRO A 16 -13.32 8.61 -1.63
CA PRO A 16 -12.24 9.48 -1.21
C PRO A 16 -10.92 8.71 -1.27
N ALA A 17 -9.82 9.41 -1.53
CA ALA A 17 -8.51 8.78 -1.46
C ALA A 17 -8.18 8.41 -0.01
N GLU A 18 -7.48 7.28 0.21
CA GLU A 18 -6.97 6.93 1.54
C GLU A 18 -6.08 8.07 2.07
N GLY A 19 -6.34 8.53 3.30
CA GLY A 19 -5.62 9.66 3.90
C GLY A 19 -6.21 11.04 3.62
N GLU A 20 -7.22 11.19 2.76
CA GLU A 20 -7.78 12.50 2.38
C GLU A 20 -8.34 13.28 3.58
N ASN A 21 -8.90 12.57 4.57
CA ASN A 21 -9.41 13.15 5.82
C ASN A 21 -8.35 13.21 6.94
N GLY A 22 -7.07 12.98 6.62
CA GLY A 22 -5.97 12.93 7.59
C GLY A 22 -5.88 11.61 8.38
N LEU A 23 -6.70 10.61 8.05
CA LEU A 23 -6.71 9.30 8.68
C LEU A 23 -6.58 8.19 7.62
N TYR A 24 -6.03 7.05 8.03
CA TYR A 24 -5.98 5.84 7.22
C TYR A 24 -6.91 4.78 7.79
N SER A 25 -7.51 3.98 6.92
CA SER A 25 -8.34 2.87 7.35
C SER A 25 -7.51 1.80 8.07
N GLN A 26 -8.05 1.24 9.15
CA GLN A 26 -7.43 0.12 9.87
C GLN A 26 -7.81 -1.20 9.20
N SER A 27 -7.29 -1.42 8.00
CA SER A 27 -7.59 -2.59 7.17
C SER A 27 -6.33 -3.22 6.59
N TRP A 28 -6.50 -4.33 5.86
CA TRP A 28 -5.39 -5.05 5.23
C TRP A 28 -5.11 -4.50 3.83
N PHE A 29 -3.83 -4.24 3.55
CA PHE A 29 -3.35 -3.78 2.26
C PHE A 29 -2.24 -4.69 1.73
N PRO A 30 -2.31 -5.14 0.47
CA PRO A 30 -1.19 -5.85 -0.14
C PRO A 30 -0.03 -4.88 -0.40
N ILE A 31 1.19 -5.26 -0.01
CA ILE A 31 2.41 -4.44 -0.18
C ILE A 31 3.19 -4.82 -1.45
N CYS A 32 3.36 -6.12 -1.68
CA CYS A 32 4.06 -6.66 -2.84
C CYS A 32 3.59 -8.10 -3.12
N LEU A 33 3.95 -8.62 -4.29
CA LEU A 33 3.74 -10.02 -4.62
C LEU A 33 4.75 -10.91 -3.88
N SER A 34 4.36 -12.14 -3.58
CA SER A 34 5.28 -13.09 -2.92
C SER A 34 6.50 -13.44 -3.77
N GLU A 35 6.40 -13.35 -5.10
CA GLU A 35 7.51 -13.58 -6.04
C GLU A 35 8.51 -12.41 -6.09
N GLU A 36 8.09 -11.20 -5.73
CA GLU A 36 8.99 -10.05 -5.58
C GLU A 36 9.80 -10.13 -4.28
N LEU A 37 9.30 -10.87 -3.29
CA LEU A 37 9.89 -11.01 -1.96
C LEU A 37 10.64 -12.33 -1.85
N THR A 38 11.78 -12.44 -2.54
CA THR A 38 12.72 -13.55 -2.38
C THR A 38 13.53 -13.42 -1.08
N GLU A 39 14.23 -14.48 -0.67
CA GLU A 39 15.05 -14.48 0.56
C GLU A 39 16.12 -13.38 0.58
N ASP A 40 16.70 -13.06 -0.58
CA ASP A 40 17.74 -12.03 -0.72
C ASP A 40 17.18 -10.62 -1.04
N ALA A 41 15.86 -10.45 -1.06
CA ALA A 41 15.21 -9.21 -1.48
C ALA A 41 14.69 -8.38 -0.32
N ILE A 42 14.94 -7.07 -0.40
CA ILE A 42 14.27 -6.04 0.42
C ILE A 42 13.39 -5.18 -0.49
N VAL A 43 12.07 -5.25 -0.27
CA VAL A 43 11.08 -4.53 -1.06
C VAL A 43 10.60 -3.30 -0.31
N GLY A 44 10.98 -2.11 -0.80
CA GLY A 44 10.50 -0.83 -0.27
C GLY A 44 9.25 -0.32 -1.00
N ARG A 45 8.28 0.23 -0.27
CA ARG A 45 7.06 0.85 -0.82
C ARG A 45 6.66 2.09 -0.02
N ALA A 46 6.22 3.14 -0.72
CA ALA A 46 5.48 4.23 -0.08
C ALA A 46 4.13 3.68 0.39
N PHE A 47 3.75 3.96 1.64
CA PHE A 47 2.56 3.36 2.25
C PHE A 47 1.97 4.28 3.32
N LEU A 48 0.68 4.59 3.20
CA LEU A 48 -0.11 5.39 4.16
C LEU A 48 0.65 6.63 4.67
N GLY A 49 1.17 7.44 3.75
CA GLY A 49 1.89 8.69 4.06
C GLY A 49 3.31 8.51 4.60
N GLY A 50 3.77 7.27 4.77
CA GLY A 50 5.13 6.92 5.15
C GLY A 50 5.76 5.97 4.13
N ARG A 51 6.68 5.14 4.63
CA ARG A 51 7.37 4.12 3.84
C ARG A 51 7.61 2.90 4.70
N VAL A 52 7.47 1.73 4.09
CA VAL A 52 7.76 0.43 4.70
C VAL A 52 8.78 -0.33 3.87
N ILE A 53 9.49 -1.25 4.52
CA ILE A 53 10.25 -2.31 3.88
C ILE A 53 9.63 -3.66 4.24
N ALA A 54 9.53 -4.54 3.25
CA ALA A 54 9.23 -5.94 3.43
C ALA A 54 10.47 -6.78 3.12
N PHE A 55 10.68 -7.86 3.87
CA PHE A 55 11.77 -8.82 3.68
C PHE A 55 11.34 -10.20 4.21
N ARG A 56 12.13 -11.24 3.94
CA ARG A 56 12.00 -12.54 4.63
C ARG A 56 13.02 -12.64 5.74
N ASP A 57 12.60 -13.12 6.90
CA ASP A 57 13.52 -13.41 8.00
C ASP A 57 14.35 -14.68 7.73
N GLU A 58 15.18 -15.07 8.70
CA GLU A 58 16.01 -16.29 8.62
C GLU A 58 15.21 -17.60 8.54
N ASN A 59 13.92 -17.58 8.87
CA ASN A 59 13.01 -18.72 8.74
C ASN A 59 12.20 -18.68 7.43
N GLY A 60 12.40 -17.67 6.59
CA GLY A 60 11.65 -17.45 5.36
C GLY A 60 10.30 -16.76 5.55
N GLU A 61 9.98 -16.28 6.76
CA GLU A 61 8.72 -15.63 7.08
C GLU A 61 8.68 -14.18 6.58
N ALA A 62 7.58 -13.78 5.95
CA ALA A 62 7.42 -12.43 5.43
C ALA A 62 7.22 -11.44 6.59
N CYS A 63 8.16 -10.50 6.71
CA CYS A 63 8.18 -9.46 7.72
C CYS A 63 8.01 -8.08 7.07
N VAL A 64 7.42 -7.14 7.81
CA VAL A 64 7.32 -5.73 7.40
C VAL A 64 7.66 -4.82 8.56
N THR A 65 8.38 -3.74 8.27
CA THR A 65 8.68 -2.69 9.25
C THR A 65 8.69 -1.31 8.59
N SER A 66 8.69 -0.26 9.42
CA SER A 66 9.01 1.09 8.97
C SER A 66 10.33 1.09 8.21
N ALA A 67 10.39 1.82 7.10
CA ALA A 67 11.62 1.96 6.33
C ALA A 67 12.64 2.91 6.96
N TYR A 68 12.43 3.36 8.20
CA TYR A 68 13.27 4.36 8.85
C TYR A 68 14.00 3.78 10.06
N CYS A 69 15.32 4.04 10.14
CA CYS A 69 16.13 3.66 11.29
C CYS A 69 15.62 4.34 12.57
N ALA A 70 15.42 3.57 13.64
CA ALA A 70 14.93 4.10 14.91
C ALA A 70 15.86 5.13 15.57
N HIS A 71 17.15 5.14 15.22
CA HIS A 71 18.13 6.06 15.80
C HIS A 71 18.12 7.45 15.13
N LEU A 72 18.25 7.49 13.80
CA LEU A 72 18.44 8.74 13.05
C LEU A 72 17.31 9.07 12.07
N GLY A 73 16.33 8.17 11.90
CA GLY A 73 15.23 8.33 10.94
C GLY A 73 15.64 8.22 9.47
N VAL A 74 16.85 7.73 9.18
CA VAL A 74 17.34 7.53 7.81
C VAL A 74 16.63 6.37 7.12
N ASP A 75 16.43 6.47 5.80
CA ASP A 75 15.85 5.39 4.99
C ASP A 75 16.77 4.16 5.01
N LEU A 76 16.22 3.00 5.35
CA LEU A 76 16.94 1.73 5.47
C LEU A 76 17.31 1.10 4.12
N LYS A 77 16.77 1.62 3.02
CA LYS A 77 16.99 1.14 1.65
C LYS A 77 17.73 2.17 0.78
N CYS A 78 18.36 3.19 1.37
CA CYS A 78 19.13 4.19 0.62
C CYS A 78 20.34 3.58 -0.09
#